data_AF-A0A438FJY9-F1
#
_entry.id   AF-A0A438FJY9-F1
#
_cell.length_a   1.000
_cell.length_b   1.000
_cell.length_c   1.000
_cell.angle_alpha   90.00
_cell.angle_beta   90.00
_cell.angle_gamma   90.00
#
_symmetry.space_group_name_H-M   'P 1'
#
loop_
_entity.id
_entity.type
_entity.pdbx_description
1 polymer ?
#
loop_
_entity_poly.entity_id
_entity_poly.type
_entity_poly.pdbx_seq_one_letter_code
_entity_poly.pdbx_strand_id
1 'polypeptide(L)'
;MHCVLKVEMSPRWQQKKLREFCKGKNIHVTAYSPLGGRGTVWGTNEVLGSKILQEIAQAKGKTVAQICLRWVLEQGASVVVKSFNEERIKKTWRYWTGN
;
A
#
# COMPACT_ATOMS: atom_id res chain seq x y z
N MET A 1 19.13 6.60 16.93
CA MET A 1 17.92 5.80 17.21
C MET A 1 17.02 5.90 16.00
N HIS A 2 16.87 4.83 15.21
CA HIS A 2 15.95 4.81 14.07
C HIS A 2 14.54 4.61 14.61
N CYS A 3 13.65 5.58 14.42
CA CYS A 3 12.24 5.45 14.80
C CYS A 3 11.38 5.22 13.55
N VAL A 4 10.27 4.51 13.74
CA VAL A 4 9.34 4.16 12.67
C VAL A 4 8.02 4.88 12.92
N LEU A 5 7.52 5.58 11.91
CA LEU A 5 6.20 6.21 11.93
C LEU A 5 5.23 5.38 11.10
N LYS A 6 4.20 4.84 11.75
CA LYS A 6 3.13 4.07 11.09
C LYS A 6 1.94 4.97 10.81
N VAL A 7 1.58 5.16 9.53
CA VAL A 7 0.51 6.06 9.09
C VAL A 7 -0.31 5.48 7.95
N GLU A 8 -1.53 5.99 7.77
CA GLU A 8 -2.36 5.61 6.65
C GLU A 8 -1.70 6.13 5.38
N MET A 9 -1.46 5.24 4.42
CA MET A 9 -0.86 5.62 3.16
C MET A 9 -1.31 4.69 2.04
N SER A 10 -1.83 5.27 0.97
CA SER A 10 -2.30 4.58 -0.23
C SER A 10 -2.02 5.45 -1.47
N PRO A 11 -2.17 4.93 -2.70
CA PRO A 11 -2.03 5.76 -3.90
C PRO A 11 -2.99 6.97 -3.92
N ARG A 12 -4.11 6.87 -3.20
CA ARG A 12 -5.05 7.99 -3.03
C ARG A 12 -4.59 8.96 -1.93
N TRP A 13 -4.14 8.43 -0.79
CA TRP A 13 -3.67 9.22 0.35
C TRP A 13 -2.16 9.08 0.51
N GLN A 14 -1.40 9.87 -0.24
CA GLN A 14 0.02 9.61 -0.49
C GLN A 14 0.98 10.13 0.59
N GLN A 15 0.48 10.94 1.53
CA GLN A 15 1.26 11.49 2.65
C GLN A 15 2.56 12.22 2.23
N LYS A 16 2.60 12.88 1.07
CA LYS A 16 3.85 13.44 0.49
C LYS A 16 4.63 14.33 1.46
N LYS A 17 3.97 15.35 2.02
CA LYS A 17 4.59 16.29 2.98
C LYS A 17 5.14 15.57 4.21
N LEU A 18 4.39 14.61 4.74
CA LEU A 18 4.81 13.83 5.91
C LEU A 18 6.01 12.94 5.58
N ARG A 19 6.02 12.29 4.40
CA ARG A 19 7.14 11.46 3.96
C ARG A 19 8.42 12.27 3.79
N GLU A 20 8.32 13.47 3.21
CA GLU A 20 9.46 14.38 3.06
C GLU A 20 10.02 14.80 4.42
N PHE A 21 9.13 15.17 5.36
CA PHE A 21 9.51 15.50 6.73
C PHE A 21 10.19 14.31 7.44
N CYS A 22 9.62 13.11 7.35
CA CYS A 22 10.19 11.90 7.92
C CYS A 22 11.56 11.56 7.32
N LYS A 23 11.70 11.71 6.00
CA LYS A 23 12.97 11.50 5.29
C LYS A 23 14.07 12.44 5.81
N GLY A 24 13.76 13.72 5.97
CA GLY A 24 14.72 14.70 6.52
C GLY A 24 15.14 14.43 7.97
N LYS A 25 14.33 13.69 8.73
CA LYS A 25 14.59 13.31 10.11
C LYS A 25 15.09 11.87 10.29
N ASN A 26 15.38 11.17 9.20
CA ASN A 26 15.74 9.74 9.20
C ASN A 26 14.72 8.85 9.95
N ILE A 27 13.43 9.17 9.78
CA ILE A 27 12.28 8.44 10.32
C ILE A 27 11.74 7.55 9.20
N HIS A 28 11.67 6.24 9.45
CA HIS A 28 11.14 5.31 8.48
C HIS A 28 9.60 5.31 8.48
N VAL A 29 8.97 5.36 7.31
CA VAL A 29 7.50 5.35 7.20
C VAL A 29 7.02 3.93 6.92
N THR A 30 6.04 3.49 7.71
CA THR A 30 5.30 2.25 7.47
C THR A 30 3.85 2.56 7.13
N ALA A 31 3.42 2.21 5.92
CA ALA A 31 2.06 2.36 5.45
C ALA A 31 1.14 1.30 6.09
N TYR A 32 0.06 1.76 6.73
CA TYR A 32 -1.09 0.92 7.06
C TYR A 32 -2.26 1.21 6.10
N SER A 33 -3.15 0.23 5.94
CA SER A 33 -4.31 0.30 5.04
C SER A 33 -4.01 0.76 3.61
N PRO A 34 -3.00 0.18 2.93
CA PRO A 34 -2.62 0.58 1.56
C PRO A 34 -3.71 0.37 0.51
N LEU A 35 -4.76 -0.38 0.84
CA LEU A 35 -5.89 -0.69 -0.01
C LEU A 35 -7.16 0.13 0.33
N GLY A 36 -7.03 1.20 1.12
CA GLY A 36 -8.14 2.09 1.48
C GLY A 36 -9.07 1.56 2.57
N GLY A 37 -8.63 0.59 3.37
CA GLY A 37 -9.42 0.06 4.49
C GLY A 37 -10.64 -0.77 4.06
N ARG A 38 -10.67 -1.32 2.84
CA ARG A 38 -11.81 -2.14 2.36
C ARG A 38 -12.23 -3.20 3.38
N GLY A 39 -13.48 -3.12 3.84
CA GLY A 39 -14.07 -4.03 4.83
C GLY A 39 -14.01 -3.52 6.29
N THR A 40 -13.50 -2.32 6.53
CA THR A 40 -13.64 -1.62 7.83
C THR A 40 -14.75 -0.57 7.76
N VAL A 41 -15.32 -0.21 8.92
CA VAL A 41 -16.41 0.79 9.02
C VAL A 41 -16.02 2.20 8.56
N TRP A 42 -14.72 2.50 8.56
CA TRP A 42 -14.15 3.80 8.20
C TRP A 42 -13.46 3.80 6.83
N GLY A 43 -13.31 2.63 6.20
CA GLY A 43 -12.63 2.47 4.92
C GLY A 43 -13.56 2.58 3.73
N THR A 44 -13.02 2.96 2.58
CA THR A 44 -13.78 3.08 1.32
C THR A 44 -13.20 2.18 0.23
N ASN A 45 -14.00 1.88 -0.79
CA ASN A 45 -13.53 1.12 -1.95
C ASN A 45 -12.85 2.01 -3.02
N GLU A 46 -12.58 3.29 -2.74
CA GLU A 46 -12.07 4.24 -3.74
C GLU A 46 -10.70 3.86 -4.28
N VAL A 47 -9.85 3.27 -3.44
CA VAL A 47 -8.50 2.84 -3.86
C VAL A 47 -8.59 1.65 -4.82
N LEU A 48 -9.37 0.61 -4.49
CA LEU A 48 -9.48 -0.57 -5.35
C LEU A 48 -10.43 -0.36 -6.54
N GLY A 49 -11.38 0.57 -6.41
CA GLY A 49 -12.34 0.95 -7.45
C GLY A 49 -11.81 2.02 -8.42
N SER A 50 -10.60 2.54 -8.21
CA SER A 50 -10.00 3.55 -9.10
C SER A 50 -9.79 3.00 -10.52
N LYS A 51 -10.41 3.64 -11.51
CA LYS A 51 -10.26 3.28 -12.94
C LYS A 51 -8.80 3.32 -13.39
N ILE A 52 -8.06 4.34 -12.99
CA ILE A 52 -6.62 4.49 -13.32
C ILE A 52 -5.83 3.29 -12.77
N LEU A 53 -6.08 2.89 -11.52
CA LEU A 53 -5.37 1.75 -10.94
C LEU A 53 -5.79 0.43 -11.58
N GLN A 54 -7.04 0.31 -12.06
CA GLN A 54 -7.51 -0.85 -12.81
C GLN A 54 -6.85 -0.94 -14.20
N GLU A 55 -6.73 0.17 -14.92
CA GLU A 55 -6.03 0.23 -16.21
C GLU A 55 -4.55 -0.16 -16.06
N ILE A 56 -3.87 0.37 -15.05
CA ILE A 56 -2.47 0.01 -14.75
C ILE A 56 -2.38 -1.48 -14.39
N ALA A 57 -3.29 -1.98 -13.56
CA ALA A 57 -3.33 -3.39 -13.17
C ALA A 57 -3.51 -4.31 -14.40
N GLN A 58 -4.42 -3.95 -15.31
CA GLN A 58 -4.65 -4.67 -16.55
C GLN A 58 -3.42 -4.64 -17.47
N ALA A 59 -2.83 -3.46 -17.69
CA ALA A 59 -1.64 -3.30 -18.52
C ALA A 59 -0.42 -4.09 -17.98
N LYS A 60 -0.37 -4.33 -16.67
CA LYS A 60 0.71 -5.09 -16.02
C LYS A 60 0.36 -6.56 -15.77
N GLY A 61 -0.86 -7.00 -16.07
CA GLY A 61 -1.34 -8.35 -15.74
C GLY A 61 -1.32 -8.67 -14.25
N LYS A 62 -1.53 -7.66 -13.39
CA LYS A 62 -1.53 -7.77 -11.92
C LYS A 62 -2.88 -7.32 -11.36
N THR A 63 -3.11 -7.49 -10.06
CA THR A 63 -4.30 -6.91 -9.42
C THR A 63 -4.05 -5.49 -8.94
N VAL A 64 -5.13 -4.70 -8.82
CA VAL A 64 -5.07 -3.36 -8.23
C VAL A 64 -4.40 -3.37 -6.85
N ALA A 65 -4.70 -4.37 -6.03
CA ALA A 65 -4.05 -4.52 -4.73
C ALA A 65 -2.53 -4.66 -4.86
N GLN A 66 -2.04 -5.46 -5.80
CA GLN A 66 -0.60 -5.61 -6.05
C GLN A 66 0.03 -4.30 -6.53
N ILE A 67 -0.66 -3.55 -7.40
CA ILE A 67 -0.21 -2.22 -7.85
C ILE A 67 -0.09 -1.26 -6.66
N CYS A 68 -1.08 -1.22 -5.77
CA CYS A 68 -1.04 -0.36 -4.58
C CYS A 68 0.12 -0.72 -3.65
N LEU A 69 0.37 -2.02 -3.41
CA LEU A 69 1.47 -2.47 -2.56
C LEU A 69 2.83 -2.12 -3.17
N ARG A 70 2.98 -2.36 -4.48
CA ARG A 70 4.21 -2.01 -5.20
C ARG A 70 4.48 -0.51 -5.13
N TRP A 71 3.45 0.29 -5.34
CA TRP A 71 3.56 1.74 -5.27
C TRP A 71 4.11 2.21 -3.91
N VAL A 72 3.63 1.65 -2.79
CA VAL A 72 4.15 1.99 -1.45
C VAL A 72 5.64 1.66 -1.32
N LEU A 73 6.06 0.50 -1.81
CA LEU A 73 7.48 0.09 -1.77
C LEU A 73 8.36 1.04 -2.61
N GLU A 74 7.89 1.44 -3.78
CA GLU A 74 8.59 2.40 -4.65
C GLU A 74 8.69 3.80 -4.02
N GLN A 75 7.80 4.13 -3.08
CA GLN A 75 7.89 5.36 -2.29
C GLN A 75 8.93 5.28 -1.15
N GLY A 76 9.63 4.16 -0.99
CA GLY A 76 10.61 3.93 0.08
C GLY A 76 9.97 3.65 1.45
N ALA A 77 8.67 3.32 1.49
CA ALA A 77 7.96 2.98 2.71
C ALA A 77 7.77 1.46 2.84
N SER A 78 7.73 0.96 4.08
CA SER A 78 7.28 -0.42 4.33
C SER A 78 5.77 -0.50 4.31
N VAL A 79 5.21 -1.68 4.05
CA VAL A 79 3.76 -1.88 3.98
C VAL A 79 3.31 -2.97 4.93
N VAL A 80 2.21 -2.71 5.65
CA VAL A 80 1.55 -3.70 6.49
C VAL A 80 0.13 -3.91 5.98
N VAL A 81 -0.15 -5.13 5.53
CA VAL A 81 -1.47 -5.56 5.07
C VAL A 81 -2.07 -6.55 6.04
N LYS A 82 -3.39 -6.46 6.23
CA LYS A 82 -4.19 -7.44 6.96
C LYS A 82 -5.11 -8.14 5.98
N SER A 83 -5.17 -9.46 6.05
CA SER A 83 -6.15 -10.28 5.35
C SER A 83 -6.54 -11.44 6.26
N PHE A 84 -7.82 -11.79 6.27
CA PHE A 84 -8.32 -13.00 6.92
C PHE A 84 -8.60 -14.13 5.90
N ASN A 85 -8.43 -13.84 4.61
CA ASN A 85 -8.60 -14.81 3.54
C ASN A 85 -7.22 -15.35 3.14
N GLU A 86 -7.05 -16.66 3.25
CA GLU A 86 -5.79 -17.37 3.02
C GLU A 86 -5.28 -17.23 1.58
N GLU A 87 -6.17 -17.29 0.58
CA GLU A 87 -5.79 -17.10 -0.82
C GLU A 87 -5.23 -15.69 -1.07
N ARG A 88 -5.82 -14.67 -0.44
CA ARG A 88 -5.32 -13.30 -0.52
C ARG A 88 -3.98 -13.13 0.19
N ILE A 89 -3.76 -13.86 1.29
CA ILE A 89 -2.45 -13.90 1.96
C ILE A 89 -1.42 -14.51 1.00
N LYS A 90 -1.69 -15.68 0.43
CA LYS A 90 -0.81 -16.35 -0.54
C LYS A 90 -0.51 -15.47 -1.75
N LYS A 91 -1.52 -14.76 -2.28
CA LYS A 91 -1.37 -13.84 -3.42
C LYS A 91 -0.53 -12.60 -3.09
N THR A 92 -0.63 -12.11 -1.86
CA THR A 92 0.22 -11.00 -1.38
C THR A 92 1.64 -11.48 -1.15
N TRP A 93 1.82 -12.66 -0.53
CA TRP A 93 3.12 -13.28 -0.28
C TRP A 93 3.90 -13.57 -1.56
N ARG A 94 3.26 -14.20 -2.57
CA ARG A 94 3.89 -14.49 -3.88
C ARG A 94 4.47 -13.25 -4.56
N TYR A 95 3.89 -12.08 -4.31
CA TYR A 95 4.43 -10.82 -4.83
C TYR A 95 5.79 -10.46 -4.21
N TRP A 96 6.00 -10.73 -2.93
CA TRP A 96 7.27 -10.48 -2.25
C TRP A 96 8.39 -11.41 -2.72
N THR A 97 8.04 -12.64 -3.11
CA THR A 97 9.02 -13.67 -3.48
C THR A 97 9.35 -13.72 -4.98
N GLY A 98 8.77 -12.85 -5.81
CA GLY A 98 9.18 -12.68 -7.20
C GLY A 98 8.94 -13.87 -8.14
N ASN A 99 8.03 -14.80 -7.83
CA ASN A 99 7.65 -15.94 -8.67
C ASN A 99 6.21 -15.81 -9.21
#